data_AF-A0A519KKD7-F1
#
_entry.id   AF-A0A519KKD7-F1
#
_cell.length_a   1.000
_cell.length_b   1.000
_cell.length_c   1.000
_cell.angle_alpha   90.00
_cell.angle_beta   90.00
_cell.angle_gamma   90.00
#
_symmetry.space_group_name_H-M   'P 1'
#
loop_
_entity.id
_entity.type
_entity.pdbx_description
1 polymer ?
#
loop_
_entity_poly.entity_id
_entity_poly.type
_entity_poly.pdbx_seq_one_letter_code
_entity_poly.pdbx_strand_id
1 'polypeptide(L)'
;AGCSVHAIRPQTCRVWFCLWRAVELDDDWRPDRSGVIVRPDGVDEGIITLYVIRRSDFLASEAFFAVIAGWLAEGIEVALSVPGPVGTFPARAVVTEWLRPAVEAGDPAGFVERVLRSLDKLEEHDWQPDGVTARYAVGEV
;
A
#
# COMPACT_ATOMS: atom_id res chain seq x y z
N ALA A 1 17.47 -5.42 -8.19
CA ALA A 1 17.08 -6.39 -9.26
C ALA A 1 15.99 -5.83 -10.21
N GLY A 2 15.69 -6.48 -11.34
CA GLY A 2 14.55 -6.13 -12.21
C GLY A 2 13.20 -6.55 -11.61
N CYS A 3 12.08 -5.93 -12.03
CA CYS A 3 10.75 -6.35 -11.59
C CYS A 3 10.31 -7.60 -12.37
N SER A 4 10.15 -8.74 -11.69
CA SER A 4 9.72 -10.03 -12.25
C SER A 4 8.20 -10.25 -12.25
N VAL A 5 7.42 -9.26 -11.76
CA VAL A 5 5.95 -9.31 -11.72
C VAL A 5 5.33 -9.41 -13.12
N HIS A 6 6.00 -8.81 -14.12
CA HIS A 6 5.51 -8.77 -15.49
C HIS A 6 6.55 -9.37 -16.44
N ALA A 7 6.10 -10.20 -17.38
CA ALA A 7 6.95 -10.67 -18.48
C ALA A 7 7.48 -9.50 -19.32
N ILE A 8 6.63 -8.49 -19.58
CA ILE A 8 7.01 -7.21 -20.19
C ILE A 8 6.56 -6.09 -19.25
N ARG A 9 7.49 -5.29 -18.73
CA ARG A 9 7.18 -4.21 -17.79
C ARG A 9 6.29 -3.14 -18.45
N PRO A 10 5.08 -2.87 -17.93
CA PRO A 10 4.21 -1.80 -18.44
C PRO A 10 4.84 -0.42 -18.31
N GLN A 11 4.43 0.54 -19.14
CA GLN A 11 4.97 1.91 -19.11
C GLN A 11 4.78 2.57 -17.74
N THR A 12 3.60 2.46 -17.13
CA THR A 12 3.34 2.97 -15.76
C THR A 12 4.35 2.44 -14.75
N CYS A 13 4.62 1.13 -14.78
CA CYS A 13 5.59 0.52 -13.88
C CYS A 13 7.02 0.97 -14.19
N ARG A 14 7.35 1.44 -15.41
CA ARG A 14 8.70 1.95 -15.75
C ARG A 14 8.95 3.34 -15.20
N VAL A 15 7.92 4.19 -15.20
CA VAL A 15 8.02 5.58 -14.77
C VAL A 15 7.73 5.78 -13.29
N TRP A 16 6.96 4.86 -12.68
CA TRP A 16 6.57 4.97 -11.27
C TRP A 16 7.55 4.26 -10.32
N PHE A 17 7.70 4.81 -9.12
CA PHE A 17 8.65 4.36 -8.10
C PHE A 17 8.00 3.39 -7.10
N CYS A 18 8.19 2.09 -7.32
CA CYS A 18 7.79 1.04 -6.37
C CYS A 18 8.86 0.83 -5.30
N LEU A 19 8.54 1.10 -4.03
CA LEU A 19 9.53 1.06 -2.94
C LEU A 19 10.09 -0.36 -2.73
N TRP A 20 9.28 -1.42 -2.82
CA TRP A 20 9.75 -2.82 -2.76
C TRP A 20 10.96 -3.04 -3.68
N ARG A 21 10.91 -2.51 -4.90
CA ARG A 21 12.00 -2.64 -5.88
C ARG A 21 13.18 -1.73 -5.57
N ALA A 22 12.93 -0.55 -5.01
CA ALA A 22 13.95 0.47 -4.81
C ALA A 22 14.87 0.19 -3.62
N VAL A 23 14.30 -0.36 -2.53
CA VAL A 23 15.05 -0.68 -1.30
C VAL A 23 15.17 -2.19 -1.04
N GLU A 24 14.75 -3.02 -2.01
CA GLU A 24 14.82 -4.48 -1.95
C GLU A 24 14.23 -5.05 -0.67
N LEU A 25 12.98 -4.65 -0.35
CA LEU A 25 12.18 -5.33 0.67
C LEU A 25 12.06 -6.82 0.31
N ASP A 26 11.81 -7.64 1.33
CA ASP A 26 11.70 -9.09 1.17
C ASP A 26 10.68 -9.49 0.08
N ASP A 27 10.85 -10.67 -0.50
CA ASP A 27 10.10 -11.13 -1.67
C ASP A 27 8.60 -11.34 -1.36
N ASP A 28 8.23 -11.39 -0.09
CA ASP A 28 6.85 -11.43 0.39
C ASP A 28 6.13 -10.09 0.22
N TRP A 29 6.86 -8.96 0.20
CA TRP A 29 6.31 -7.63 -0.08
C TRP A 29 5.98 -7.41 -1.56
N ARG A 30 6.41 -8.32 -2.44
CA ARG A 30 6.20 -8.20 -3.88
C ARG A 30 4.71 -8.04 -4.20
N PRO A 31 4.29 -7.01 -4.98
CA PRO A 31 2.87 -6.64 -5.09
C PRO A 31 1.91 -7.74 -5.57
N ASP A 32 2.34 -8.65 -6.46
CA ASP A 32 1.52 -9.80 -6.89
C ASP A 32 1.30 -10.81 -5.76
N ARG A 33 2.20 -10.90 -4.78
CA ARG A 33 2.09 -11.78 -3.62
C ARG A 33 1.33 -11.11 -2.49
N SER A 34 1.82 -9.95 -2.04
CA SER A 34 1.27 -9.20 -0.90
C SER A 34 -0.09 -8.59 -1.18
N GLY A 35 -0.35 -8.18 -2.42
CA GLY A 35 -1.45 -7.29 -2.75
C GLY A 35 -1.23 -5.85 -2.26
N VAL A 36 0.01 -5.49 -1.89
CA VAL A 36 0.38 -4.18 -1.36
C VAL A 36 1.43 -3.53 -2.26
N ILE A 37 1.17 -2.29 -2.67
CA ILE A 37 2.13 -1.43 -3.37
C ILE A 37 2.59 -0.37 -2.37
N VAL A 38 3.87 -0.39 -2.02
CA VAL A 38 4.45 0.61 -1.12
C VAL A 38 4.86 1.85 -1.93
N ARG A 39 4.16 2.96 -1.70
CA ARG A 39 4.39 4.25 -2.37
C ARG A 39 5.19 5.18 -1.46
N PRO A 40 6.31 5.75 -1.93
CA PRO A 40 7.06 6.76 -1.18
C PRO A 40 6.52 8.17 -1.41
N ASP A 41 5.28 8.33 -1.84
CA ASP A 41 4.73 9.60 -2.32
C ASP A 41 4.49 10.63 -1.21
N GLY A 42 4.77 10.28 0.05
CA GLY A 42 4.88 11.21 1.17
C GLY A 42 6.24 11.17 1.85
N VAL A 43 7.29 10.59 1.25
CA VAL A 43 8.61 10.45 1.92
C VAL A 43 9.24 11.80 2.24
N ASP A 44 9.04 12.82 1.40
CA ASP A 44 9.48 14.19 1.70
C ASP A 44 8.75 14.78 2.93
N GLU A 45 7.59 14.22 3.28
CA GLU A 45 6.77 14.55 4.45
C GLU A 45 6.93 13.52 5.59
N GLY A 46 7.81 12.52 5.43
CA GLY A 46 7.98 11.44 6.41
C GLY A 46 6.86 10.39 6.44
N ILE A 47 6.06 10.27 5.38
CA ILE A 47 4.91 9.35 5.28
C ILE A 47 5.14 8.29 4.21
N ILE A 48 4.98 7.02 4.57
CA ILE A 48 4.90 5.91 3.61
C ILE A 48 3.44 5.51 3.40
N THR A 49 2.99 5.45 2.14
CA THR A 49 1.64 4.98 1.81
C THR A 49 1.67 3.52 1.39
N LEU A 50 0.91 2.67 2.09
CA LEU A 50 0.60 1.31 1.69
C LEU A 50 -0.67 1.31 0.83
N TYR A 51 -0.51 1.18 -0.48
CA TYR A 51 -1.63 1.06 -1.41
C TYR A 51 -2.05 -0.41 -1.55
N VAL A 52 -3.14 -0.78 -0.88
CA VAL A 52 -3.65 -2.15 -0.80
C VAL A 52 -4.58 -2.40 -2.00
N ILE A 53 -4.04 -3.04 -3.03
CA ILE A 53 -4.77 -3.38 -4.26
C ILE A 53 -5.53 -4.70 -4.13
N ARG A 54 -5.15 -5.54 -3.17
CA ARG A 54 -5.81 -6.81 -2.85
C ARG A 54 -5.51 -7.19 -1.41
N ARG A 55 -6.53 -7.57 -0.66
CA ARG A 55 -6.34 -8.14 0.69
C ARG A 55 -5.77 -9.56 0.56
N SER A 56 -4.75 -9.88 1.35
CA SER A 56 -4.14 -11.20 1.40
C SER A 56 -3.69 -11.52 2.83
N ASP A 57 -3.37 -12.78 3.10
CA ASP A 57 -2.84 -13.23 4.39
C ASP A 57 -1.54 -12.52 4.78
N PHE A 58 -0.85 -11.89 3.81
CA PHE A 58 0.32 -11.07 4.08
C PHE A 58 0.02 -9.92 5.06
N LEU A 59 -1.18 -9.32 5.00
CA LEU A 59 -1.56 -8.26 5.95
C LEU A 59 -1.60 -8.77 7.39
N ALA A 60 -1.74 -10.07 7.60
CA ALA A 60 -1.73 -10.73 8.90
C ALA A 60 -0.37 -11.32 9.29
N SER A 61 0.66 -11.14 8.45
CA SER A 61 1.98 -11.74 8.66
C SER A 61 2.82 -10.96 9.68
N GLU A 62 3.73 -11.68 10.35
CA GLU A 62 4.75 -11.07 11.20
C GLU A 62 5.66 -10.10 10.41
N ALA A 63 5.96 -10.43 9.15
CA ALA A 63 6.79 -9.58 8.27
C ALA A 63 6.14 -8.22 8.03
N PHE A 64 4.82 -8.20 7.80
CA PHE A 64 4.07 -6.95 7.65
C PHE A 64 4.09 -6.14 8.95
N PHE A 65 3.76 -6.77 10.09
CA PHE A 65 3.80 -6.11 11.39
C PHE A 65 5.19 -5.52 11.71
N ALA A 66 6.26 -6.31 11.54
CA ALA A 66 7.62 -5.93 11.90
C ALA A 66 8.13 -4.71 11.11
N VAL A 67 7.86 -4.65 9.81
CA VAL A 67 8.25 -3.51 8.98
C VAL A 67 7.49 -2.24 9.38
N ILE A 68 6.18 -2.33 9.62
CA ILE A 68 5.39 -1.17 10.02
C ILE A 68 5.79 -0.69 11.41
N ALA A 69 6.02 -1.61 12.35
CA ALA A 69 6.55 -1.27 13.66
C ALA A 69 7.92 -0.57 13.56
N GLY A 70 8.80 -1.06 12.68
CA GLY A 70 10.10 -0.44 12.41
C GLY A 70 9.97 0.99 11.87
N TRP A 71 9.10 1.23 10.90
CA TRP A 71 8.85 2.58 10.39
C TRP A 71 8.32 3.51 11.47
N LEU A 72 7.35 3.08 12.27
CA LEU A 72 6.81 3.88 13.37
C LEU A 72 7.88 4.22 14.43
N ALA A 73 8.79 3.29 14.72
CA ALA A 73 9.90 3.49 15.65
C ALA A 73 10.92 4.53 15.13
N GLU A 74 11.13 4.59 13.81
CA GLU A 74 11.96 5.60 13.14
C GLU A 74 11.24 6.94 12.93
N GLY A 75 10.01 7.09 13.45
CA GLY A 75 9.22 8.31 13.31
C GLY A 75 8.59 8.49 11.92
N ILE A 76 8.58 7.45 11.10
CA ILE A 76 7.92 7.44 9.80
C ILE A 76 6.43 7.15 10.01
N GLU A 77 5.59 8.02 9.45
CA GLU A 77 4.15 7.85 9.46
C GLU A 77 3.69 6.87 8.38
N VAL A 78 2.55 6.24 8.63
CA VAL A 78 1.96 5.26 7.71
C VAL A 78 0.57 5.69 7.31
N ALA A 79 0.35 5.71 5.99
CA ALA A 79 -0.98 5.84 5.40
C ALA A 79 -1.42 4.53 4.77
N LEU A 80 -2.72 4.23 4.85
CA LEU A 80 -3.37 3.19 4.06
C LEU A 80 -4.12 3.84 2.91
N SER A 81 -4.13 3.17 1.76
CA SER A 81 -4.90 3.59 0.60
C SER A 81 -5.48 2.39 -0.13
N VAL A 82 -6.70 2.53 -0.67
CA VAL A 82 -7.40 1.50 -1.45
C VAL A 82 -7.82 2.05 -2.82
N PRO A 83 -7.85 1.21 -3.87
CA PRO A 83 -8.37 1.61 -5.16
C PRO A 83 -9.87 1.91 -5.06
N GLY A 84 -10.31 2.98 -5.72
CA GLY A 84 -11.72 3.19 -6.02
C GLY A 84 -12.16 2.45 -7.30
N PRO A 85 -13.45 2.48 -7.63
CA PRO A 85 -13.95 2.07 -8.94
C PRO A 85 -13.19 2.76 -10.08
N VAL A 86 -13.15 2.11 -11.26
CA VAL A 86 -12.51 2.69 -12.45
C VAL A 86 -13.08 4.07 -12.76
N GLY A 87 -12.21 5.08 -12.83
CA GLY A 87 -12.59 6.48 -13.06
C GLY A 87 -12.73 7.33 -11.82
N THR A 88 -12.23 6.86 -10.68
CA THR A 88 -12.29 7.58 -9.41
C THR A 88 -10.93 7.65 -8.74
N PHE A 89 -10.72 8.66 -7.89
CA PHE A 89 -9.52 8.75 -7.07
C PHE A 89 -9.49 7.64 -6.00
N PRO A 90 -8.29 7.14 -5.64
CA PRO A 90 -8.15 6.22 -4.51
C PRO A 90 -8.46 6.94 -3.19
N ALA A 91 -9.03 6.21 -2.24
CA ALA A 91 -9.18 6.70 -0.87
C ALA A 91 -7.86 6.50 -0.11
N ARG A 92 -7.48 7.47 0.75
CA ARG A 92 -6.25 7.43 1.55
C ARG A 92 -6.50 8.07 2.93
N ALA A 93 -5.92 7.48 3.97
CA ALA A 93 -5.85 8.08 5.30
C ALA A 93 -4.51 7.78 5.96
N VAL A 94 -3.94 8.76 6.67
CA VAL A 94 -2.84 8.53 7.62
C VAL A 94 -3.42 7.81 8.83
N VAL A 95 -2.85 6.66 9.19
CA VAL A 95 -3.36 5.76 10.24
C VAL A 95 -2.36 5.53 11.36
N THR A 96 -1.23 6.24 11.37
CA THR A 96 -0.15 6.08 12.35
C THR A 96 -0.67 6.01 13.79
N GLU A 97 -1.41 7.03 14.23
CA GLU A 97 -1.96 7.10 15.59
C GLU A 97 -3.02 6.03 15.88
N TRP A 98 -3.73 5.57 14.86
CA TRP A 98 -4.69 4.48 15.00
C TRP A 98 -4.00 3.12 15.21
N LEU A 99 -2.85 2.90 14.56
CA LEU A 99 -2.07 1.66 14.65
C LEU A 99 -1.15 1.63 15.87
N ARG A 100 -0.65 2.80 16.30
CA ARG A 100 0.37 2.97 17.35
C ARG A 100 0.11 2.14 18.63
N PRO A 101 -1.10 2.09 19.21
CA PRO A 101 -1.33 1.33 20.44
C PRO A 101 -1.03 -0.17 20.31
N ALA A 102 -1.33 -0.79 19.16
CA ALA A 102 -1.05 -2.21 18.96
C ALA A 102 0.44 -2.48 18.71
N VAL A 103 1.12 -1.54 18.04
CA VAL A 103 2.58 -1.62 17.82
C VAL A 103 3.33 -1.50 19.16
N GLU A 104 2.99 -0.50 19.98
CA GLU A 104 3.62 -0.28 21.29
C GLU A 104 3.36 -1.42 22.27
N ALA A 105 2.19 -2.07 22.18
CA ALA A 105 1.86 -3.25 22.98
C ALA A 105 2.54 -4.54 22.48
N GLY A 106 3.17 -4.53 21.30
CA GLY A 106 3.69 -5.74 20.67
C GLY A 106 2.57 -6.75 20.36
N ASP A 107 1.41 -6.26 19.89
CA ASP A 107 0.20 -7.03 19.62
C ASP A 107 -0.08 -7.12 18.10
N PRO A 108 0.48 -8.12 17.40
CA PRO A 108 0.21 -8.34 15.98
C PRO A 108 -1.27 -8.59 15.67
N ALA A 109 -2.01 -9.27 16.55
CA ALA A 109 -3.41 -9.59 16.30
C ALA A 109 -4.28 -8.32 16.31
N GLY A 110 -4.13 -7.49 17.35
CA GLY A 110 -4.80 -6.20 17.43
C GLY A 110 -4.36 -5.23 16.34
N PHE A 111 -3.10 -5.29 15.91
CA PHE A 111 -2.61 -4.50 14.78
C PHE A 111 -3.34 -4.87 13.48
N VAL A 112 -3.48 -6.16 13.19
CA VAL A 112 -4.16 -6.64 11.97
C VAL A 112 -5.64 -6.26 11.99
N GLU A 113 -6.32 -6.40 13.13
CA GLU A 113 -7.71 -5.95 13.28
C GLU A 113 -7.85 -4.46 12.95
N ARG A 114 -6.94 -3.62 13.46
CA ARG A 114 -6.92 -2.19 13.19
C ARG A 114 -6.66 -1.86 11.73
N VAL A 115 -5.75 -2.58 11.07
CA VAL A 115 -5.47 -2.43 9.63
C VAL A 115 -6.72 -2.76 8.82
N LEU A 116 -7.33 -3.93 9.05
CA LEU A 116 -8.51 -4.36 8.31
C LEU A 116 -9.69 -3.39 8.51
N ARG A 117 -9.91 -2.91 9.73
CA ARG A 117 -10.95 -1.91 10.02
C ARG A 117 -10.71 -0.59 9.32
N SER A 118 -9.46 -0.15 9.21
CA SER A 118 -9.11 1.03 8.42
C SER A 118 -9.39 0.84 6.93
N LEU A 119 -9.10 -0.35 6.38
CA LEU A 119 -9.41 -0.67 4.98
C LEU A 119 -10.92 -0.70 4.73
N ASP A 120 -11.69 -1.33 5.61
CA ASP A 120 -13.16 -1.32 5.54
C ASP A 120 -13.68 0.12 5.54
N LYS A 121 -13.13 0.98 6.41
CA LYS A 121 -13.56 2.37 6.48
C LYS A 121 -13.21 3.19 5.23
N LEU A 122 -12.07 2.90 4.60
CA LEU A 122 -11.68 3.54 3.34
C LEU A 122 -12.56 3.10 2.17
N GLU A 123 -13.08 1.88 2.19
CA GLU A 123 -13.98 1.36 1.15
C GLU A 123 -15.39 1.98 1.23
N GLU A 124 -15.79 2.52 2.38
CA GLU A 124 -17.03 3.29 2.56
C GLU A 124 -16.95 4.73 1.99
N HIS A 125 -15.85 5.11 1.34
CA HIS A 125 -15.62 6.48 0.89
C HIS A 125 -16.57 6.92 -0.24
N ASP A 126 -16.94 8.20 -0.22
CA ASP A 126 -17.65 8.85 -1.32
C ASP A 126 -16.68 9.07 -2.50
N TRP A 127 -16.70 8.14 -3.47
CA TRP A 127 -15.78 8.14 -4.60
C TRP A 127 -15.89 9.37 -5.48
N GLN A 128 -14.80 10.13 -5.55
CA GLN A 128 -14.71 11.31 -6.41
C GLN A 128 -14.20 10.93 -7.81
N PRO A 129 -14.86 11.39 -8.89
CA PRO A 129 -14.38 11.17 -10.25
C PRO A 129 -12.96 11.70 -10.46
N ASP A 130 -12.12 10.95 -11.17
CA ASP A 130 -10.73 11.33 -11.45
C ASP A 130 -10.58 12.36 -12.58
N GLY A 131 -11.66 12.62 -13.34
CA GLY A 131 -11.67 13.49 -14.51
C GLY A 131 -10.93 12.91 -15.73
N VAL A 132 -10.42 11.68 -15.66
CA VAL A 132 -9.66 11.02 -16.72
C VAL A 132 -10.60 10.24 -17.64
N THR A 133 -10.91 10.84 -18.79
CA THR A 133 -11.79 10.22 -19.81
C THR A 133 -11.01 9.31 -20.77
N ALA A 134 -9.80 9.72 -21.18
CA ALA A 134 -8.95 8.91 -22.03
C ALA A 134 -8.16 7.91 -21.18
N ARG A 135 -8.59 6.64 -21.19
CA ARG A 135 -7.87 5.55 -20.54
C ARG A 135 -7.09 4.80 -21.60
N TYR A 136 -5.76 4.84 -21.52
CA TYR A 136 -4.91 4.07 -22.43
C TYR A 136 -5.06 2.58 -22.09
N ALA A 137 -5.91 1.88 -22.85
CA ALA A 137 -5.79 0.45 -23.00
C ALA A 137 -4.63 0.22 -23.99
N VAL A 138 -3.57 -0.45 -23.55
CA VAL A 138 -2.68 -1.08 -24.52
C VAL A 138 -3.53 -2.18 -25.15
N GLY A 139 -3.95 -2.00 -26.40
CA GLY A 139 -4.80 -2.96 -27.10
C GLY A 139 -4.20 -4.36 -27.05
N GLU A 140 -5.06 -5.37 -26.94
CA GLU A 140 -4.66 -6.77 -27.10
C GLU A 140 -3.97 -6.93 -28.47
N VAL A 141 -2.74 -7.45 -28.45
CA VAL A 141 -2.02 -7.90 -29.65
C VAL A 141 -2.40 -9.33 -29.92
#